data_AF-A0A838TIR2-F1
#
_entry.id   AF-A0A838TIR2-F1
#
_cell.length_a   1.000
_cell.length_b   1.000
_cell.length_c   1.000
_cell.angle_alpha   90.00
_cell.angle_beta   90.00
_cell.angle_gamma   90.00
#
_symmetry.space_group_name_H-M   'P 1'
#
loop_
_entity.id
_entity.type
_entity.pdbx_description
1 polymer ?
#
loop_
_entity_poly.entity_id
_entity_poly.type
_entity_poly.pdbx_seq_one_letter_code
_entity_poly.pdbx_strand_id
1 'polypeptide(L)'
;MPRDIIYFDLETQRTANDAGGWQRKCDMRMSVGVIFSTATGRYEVYREERVNDLVDRLRRADLVVGFNVLNFDYHVLMGYTILDLAAELPTADLMVDVEKRLGHRLG
;
A
#
# COMPACT_ATOMS: atom_id res chain seq x y z
N MET A 1 -20.74 -4.24 13.29
CA MET A 1 -20.80 -3.84 11.87
C MET A 1 -20.01 -4.86 11.06
N PRO A 2 -20.28 -5.07 9.77
CA PRO A 2 -19.41 -5.90 8.93
C PRO A 2 -17.99 -5.34 8.93
N ARG A 3 -16.98 -6.22 8.88
CA ARG A 3 -15.58 -5.80 8.81
C ARG A 3 -15.32 -5.00 7.53
N ASP A 4 -14.48 -3.98 7.63
CA ASP A 4 -14.00 -3.22 6.50
C ASP A 4 -12.60 -3.68 6.08
N ILE A 5 -12.59 -4.66 5.18
CA ILE A 5 -11.41 -5.09 4.45
C ILE A 5 -11.19 -4.12 3.29
N ILE A 6 -10.00 -3.55 3.21
CA ILE A 6 -9.55 -2.70 2.11
C ILE A 6 -8.63 -3.49 1.20
N TYR A 7 -8.89 -3.47 -0.10
CA TYR A 7 -7.95 -3.89 -1.13
C TYR A 7 -7.24 -2.65 -1.67
N PHE A 8 -5.92 -2.64 -1.66
CA PHE A 8 -5.12 -1.43 -1.90
C PHE A 8 -3.98 -1.70 -2.88
N ASP A 9 -3.75 -0.71 -3.73
CA ASP A 9 -2.62 -0.61 -4.65
C ASP A 9 -2.30 0.87 -4.93
N LEU A 10 -1.04 1.19 -5.25
CA LEU A 10 -0.65 2.52 -5.71
C LEU A 10 0.31 2.48 -6.91
N GLU A 11 0.26 3.55 -7.68
CA GLU A 11 1.19 3.85 -8.76
C GLU A 11 2.12 5.01 -8.39
N THR A 12 3.37 4.97 -8.85
CA THR A 12 4.40 5.95 -8.49
C THR A 12 4.63 7.02 -9.55
N GLN A 13 5.09 8.21 -9.15
CA GLN A 13 5.43 9.29 -10.10
C GLN A 13 6.80 9.10 -10.75
N ARG A 14 7.72 8.46 -10.04
CA ARG A 14 9.11 8.26 -10.46
C ARG A 14 9.42 6.79 -10.48
N THR A 15 10.17 6.36 -11.50
CA THR A 15 10.69 4.99 -11.51
C THR A 15 11.74 4.82 -10.41
N ALA A 16 12.07 3.57 -10.08
CA ALA A 16 13.15 3.29 -9.14
C ALA A 16 14.46 3.97 -9.58
N ASN A 17 14.77 3.99 -10.88
CA ASN A 17 15.98 4.63 -11.41
C ASN A 17 15.95 6.15 -11.19
N ASP A 18 14.82 6.80 -11.44
CA ASP A 18 14.66 8.25 -11.22
C ASP A 18 14.76 8.64 -9.73
N ALA A 19 14.36 7.72 -8.83
CA ALA A 19 14.48 7.90 -7.39
C ALA A 19 15.89 7.58 -6.84
N GLY A 20 16.79 7.03 -7.66
CA GLY A 20 18.14 6.63 -7.23
C GLY A 20 18.22 5.21 -6.66
N GLY A 21 17.28 4.34 -7.03
CA GLY A 21 17.28 2.90 -6.78
C GLY A 21 16.14 2.43 -5.87
N TRP A 22 15.94 1.11 -5.83
CA TRP A 22 14.90 0.44 -5.02
C TRP A 22 15.03 0.62 -3.51
N GLN A 23 16.15 1.16 -3.00
CA GLN A 23 16.30 1.50 -1.59
C GLN A 23 15.63 2.85 -1.25
N ARG A 24 15.25 3.63 -2.26
CA ARG A 24 14.67 4.98 -2.15
C ARG A 24 13.19 5.02 -2.54
N LYS A 25 12.41 4.01 -2.13
CA LYS A 25 10.98 3.89 -2.48
C LYS A 25 10.16 5.11 -2.02
N CYS A 26 10.49 5.69 -0.87
CA CYS A 26 9.86 6.92 -0.39
C CYS A 26 10.04 8.11 -1.35
N ASP A 27 11.14 8.15 -2.10
CA ASP A 27 11.42 9.18 -3.09
C ASP A 27 10.72 8.93 -4.44
N MET A 28 10.09 7.76 -4.63
CA MET A 28 9.35 7.43 -5.85
C MET A 28 8.04 8.22 -5.97
N ARG A 29 7.49 8.67 -4.83
CA ARG A 29 6.24 9.45 -4.68
C ARG A 29 5.00 8.75 -5.24
N MET A 30 3.86 8.95 -4.60
CA MET A 30 2.58 8.44 -5.08
C MET A 30 2.04 9.31 -6.21
N SER A 31 1.65 8.69 -7.32
CA SER A 31 0.87 9.30 -8.40
C SER A 31 -0.63 9.17 -8.11
N VAL A 32 -1.09 7.94 -7.92
CA VAL A 32 -2.47 7.60 -7.56
C VAL A 32 -2.47 6.37 -6.67
N GLY A 33 -3.27 6.39 -5.61
CA GLY A 33 -3.61 5.23 -4.81
C GLY A 33 -5.09 4.92 -4.98
N VAL A 34 -5.43 3.64 -5.08
CA VAL A 34 -6.82 3.19 -5.23
C VAL A 34 -7.11 2.16 -4.15
N ILE A 35 -8.29 2.28 -3.54
CA ILE A 35 -8.81 1.25 -2.66
C ILE A 35 -10.13 0.72 -3.16
N PHE A 36 -10.46 -0.51 -2.76
CA PHE A 36 -11.82 -1.01 -2.68
C PHE A 36 -12.17 -1.33 -1.22
N SER A 37 -13.28 -0.81 -0.72
CA SER A 37 -13.79 -1.09 0.63
C SER A 37 -14.94 -2.08 0.59
N THR A 38 -14.82 -3.15 1.38
CA THR A 38 -15.89 -4.14 1.54
C THR A 38 -17.07 -3.63 2.37
N ALA A 39 -16.84 -2.67 3.27
CA ALA A 39 -17.93 -2.07 4.05
C ALA A 39 -18.85 -1.18 3.21
N THR A 40 -18.30 -0.46 2.22
CA THR A 40 -19.07 0.43 1.33
C THR A 40 -19.39 -0.19 -0.03
N GLY A 41 -18.68 -1.25 -0.42
CA GLY A 41 -18.78 -1.87 -1.74
C GLY A 41 -18.30 -0.96 -2.88
N ARG A 42 -17.39 -0.02 -2.59
CA ARG A 42 -16.98 1.04 -3.53
C ARG A 42 -15.48 1.16 -3.66
N TYR A 43 -15.08 1.64 -4.83
CA TYR A 43 -13.74 2.14 -5.07
C TYR A 43 -13.61 3.59 -4.61
N GLU A 44 -12.50 3.93 -3.99
CA GLU A 44 -12.10 5.31 -3.71
C GLU A 44 -10.71 5.55 -4.33
N VAL A 45 -10.55 6.70 -4.98
CA VAL A 45 -9.33 7.08 -5.69
C VAL A 45 -8.72 8.30 -5.03
N TYR A 46 -7.42 8.22 -4.73
CA TYR A 46 -6.65 9.27 -4.08
C TYR A 46 -5.50 9.67 -5.00
N ARG A 47 -5.47 10.95 -5.39
CA ARG A 47 -4.28 11.55 -6.00
C ARG A 47 -3.30 11.95 -4.90
N GLU A 48 -2.07 12.31 -5.29
CA GLU A 48 -1.02 12.71 -4.33
C GLU A 48 -1.48 13.77 -3.32
N GLU A 49 -2.29 14.75 -3.75
CA GLU A 49 -2.77 15.83 -2.89
C GLU A 49 -3.65 15.32 -1.74
N ARG A 50 -4.16 14.09 -1.85
CA ARG A 50 -5.00 13.40 -0.86
C ARG A 50 -4.31 12.19 -0.23
N VAL A 51 -2.98 12.10 -0.31
CA VAL A 51 -2.22 10.98 0.25
C VAL A 51 -2.45 10.78 1.76
N ASN A 52 -2.61 11.87 2.51
CA ASN A 52 -2.89 11.78 3.94
C ASN A 52 -4.28 11.19 4.22
N ASP A 53 -5.28 11.51 3.41
CA ASP A 53 -6.61 10.88 3.50
C ASP A 53 -6.52 9.38 3.24
N LEU A 54 -5.72 8.96 2.26
CA LEU A 54 -5.46 7.54 1.97
C LEU A 54 -4.79 6.85 3.16
N VAL A 55 -3.74 7.44 3.73
CA VAL A 55 -3.06 6.89 4.91
C VAL A 55 -4.04 6.72 6.07
N ASP A 56 -4.84 7.74 6.37
CA ASP A 56 -5.86 7.65 7.42
C ASP A 56 -6.94 6.61 7.12
N ARG A 57 -7.31 6.45 5.85
CA ARG A 57 -8.27 5.44 5.41
C ARG A 57 -7.74 4.02 5.61
N LEU A 58 -6.47 3.78 5.31
CA LEU A 58 -5.79 2.50 5.53
C LEU A 58 -5.68 2.18 7.03
N ARG A 59 -5.37 3.17 7.87
CA ARG A 59 -5.29 3.02 9.34
C ARG A 59 -6.62 2.66 10.00
N ARG A 60 -7.74 3.02 9.38
CA ARG A 60 -9.09 2.71 9.87
C ARG A 60 -9.62 1.36 9.39
N ALA A 61 -8.92 0.70 8.46
CA ALA A 61 -9.32 -0.61 7.96
C ALA A 61 -9.16 -1.69 9.04
N ASP A 62 -10.04 -2.69 9.03
CA ASP A 62 -9.85 -3.89 9.85
C ASP A 62 -8.73 -4.78 9.30
N LEU A 63 -8.51 -4.73 7.97
CA LEU A 63 -7.46 -5.44 7.25
C LEU A 63 -7.17 -4.72 5.92
N VAL A 64 -5.90 -4.53 5.61
CA VAL A 64 -5.45 -4.13 4.26
C VAL A 64 -4.98 -5.37 3.50
N VAL A 65 -5.42 -5.52 2.26
CA VAL A 65 -5.02 -6.58 1.33
C VAL A 65 -4.32 -5.92 0.15
N GLY A 66 -3.13 -6.40 -0.21
CA GLY A 66 -2.39 -5.88 -1.36
C GLY A 66 -1.38 -6.90 -1.88
N PHE A 67 -0.73 -6.59 -2.99
CA PHE A 67 0.29 -7.44 -3.58
C PHE A 67 1.66 -6.79 -3.43
N ASN A 68 2.54 -7.40 -2.62
CA ASN A 68 3.84 -6.83 -2.27
C ASN A 68 3.78 -5.48 -1.54
N VAL A 69 2.63 -5.18 -0.94
CA VAL A 69 2.32 -3.92 -0.25
C VAL A 69 3.28 -3.63 0.89
N LEU A 70 3.73 -4.65 1.62
CA LEU A 70 4.66 -4.48 2.75
C LEU A 70 6.03 -4.01 2.29
N ASN A 71 6.50 -4.53 1.15
CA ASN A 71 7.85 -4.23 0.65
C ASN A 71 7.86 -3.09 -0.37
N PHE A 72 6.72 -2.56 -0.80
CA PHE A 72 6.66 -1.53 -1.84
C PHE A 72 5.75 -0.37 -1.48
N ASP A 73 4.44 -0.52 -1.61
CA ASP A 73 3.45 0.55 -1.48
C ASP A 73 3.58 1.31 -0.16
N TYR A 74 3.71 0.60 0.97
CA TYR A 74 3.89 1.22 2.27
C TYR A 74 5.18 2.04 2.35
N HIS A 75 6.28 1.57 1.77
CA HIS A 75 7.52 2.34 1.74
C HIS A 75 7.40 3.60 0.87
N VAL A 76 6.58 3.59 -0.18
CA VAL A 76 6.26 4.80 -0.94
C VAL A 76 5.44 5.75 -0.07
N LEU A 77 4.39 5.25 0.61
CA LEU A 77 3.54 6.07 1.49
C LEU A 77 4.28 6.63 2.71
N MET A 78 5.29 5.93 3.24
CA MET A 78 6.17 6.42 4.31
C MET A 78 6.98 7.66 3.90
N GLY A 79 7.03 8.03 2.61
CA GLY A 79 7.53 9.34 2.18
C GLY A 79 6.63 10.52 2.60
N TYR A 80 5.40 10.25 3.04
CA TYR A 80 4.38 11.25 3.39
C TYR A 80 3.97 11.22 4.86
N THR A 81 4.45 10.24 5.63
CA THR A 81 4.06 10.03 7.02
C THR A 81 5.24 9.55 7.85
N ILE A 82 5.22 9.83 9.15
CA ILE A 82 6.21 9.33 10.11
C ILE A 82 5.93 7.91 10.61
N LEU A 83 4.77 7.36 10.23
CA LEU A 83 4.28 6.07 10.72
C LEU A 83 5.02 4.92 10.03
N ASP A 84 5.24 3.84 10.78
CA ASP A 84 5.69 2.58 10.19
C ASP A 84 4.45 1.76 9.78
N LEU A 85 3.90 2.06 8.59
CA LEU A 85 2.70 1.40 8.09
C LEU A 85 2.81 -0.13 8.01
N ALA A 86 4.00 -0.66 7.74
CA ALA A 86 4.21 -2.11 7.66
C ALA A 86 4.14 -2.78 9.05
N ALA A 87 4.56 -2.08 10.10
CA ALA A 87 4.46 -2.54 11.47
C ALA A 87 3.09 -2.25 12.12
N GLU A 88 2.43 -1.16 11.71
CA GLU A 88 1.20 -0.67 12.36
C GLU A 88 -0.10 -1.24 11.76
N LEU A 89 -0.13 -1.57 10.48
CA LEU A 89 -1.37 -1.98 9.81
C LEU A 89 -1.56 -3.51 9.83
N PRO A 90 -2.77 -4.00 10.18
CA PRO A 90 -3.13 -5.39 9.91
C PRO A 90 -3.18 -5.61 8.39
N THR A 91 -2.27 -6.44 7.88
CA THR A 91 -2.07 -6.58 6.43
C THR A 91 -1.98 -8.04 5.99
N ALA A 92 -2.69 -8.36 4.91
CA ALA A 92 -2.53 -9.58 4.13
C ALA A 92 -1.81 -9.24 2.83
N ASP A 93 -0.51 -9.55 2.77
CA ASP A 93 0.31 -9.36 1.58
C ASP A 93 0.34 -10.64 0.75
N LEU A 94 -0.28 -10.59 -0.43
CA LEU A 94 -0.40 -11.73 -1.33
C LEU A 94 0.97 -12.26 -1.80
N MET A 95 1.98 -11.41 -1.97
CA MET A 95 3.32 -11.84 -2.38
C MET A 95 3.94 -12.72 -1.28
N VAL A 96 3.85 -12.26 -0.03
CA VAL A 96 4.38 -12.99 1.14
C VAL A 96 3.68 -14.34 1.29
N ASP A 97 2.36 -14.38 1.13
CA ASP A 97 1.61 -15.63 1.27
C ASP A 97 1.83 -16.61 0.11
N VAL A 98 2.00 -16.10 -1.12
CA VAL A 98 2.38 -16.92 -2.28
C VAL A 98 3.80 -17.46 -2.10
N GLU A 99 4.75 -16.64 -1.67
CA GLU A 99 6.14 -17.06 -1.44
C GLU A 99 6.24 -18.19 -0.41
N LYS A 100 5.48 -18.11 0.70
CA LYS A 100 5.37 -19.21 1.68
C LYS A 100 4.90 -20.52 1.08
N ARG A 101 4.05 -20.48 0.05
CA ARG A 101 3.52 -21.66 -0.65
C ARG A 101 4.47 -22.19 -1.72
N LEU A 102 5.14 -21.31 -2.43
CA LEU A 102 6.02 -21.65 -3.56
C LEU A 102 7.47 -21.96 -3.14
N GLY A 103 7.89 -21.52 -1.94
CA GLY A 103 9.27 -21.65 -1.46
C GLY A 103 10.27 -20.71 -2.14
N HIS A 104 9.79 -19.82 -3.00
CA HIS A 104 10.55 -18.75 -3.63
C HIS A 104 9.62 -17.56 -3.89
N ARG A 105 10.23 -16.38 -4.00
CA ARG A 105 9.52 -15.15 -4.30
C ARG A 105 9.01 -15.17 -5.75
N LEU A 106 7.79 -14.70 -5.96
CA LEU A 106 7.23 -14.54 -7.30
C LEU A 106 7.78 -13.26 -7.94
N GLY A 107 8.43 -13.37 -9.11
CA GLY A 107 9.01 -12.23 -9.83
C GLY A 107 10.28 -12.60 -10.59
#